data_AF-A0A2W4QIF5-F1
#
_entry.id   AF-A0A2W4QIF5-F1
#
_cell.length_a   1.000
_cell.length_b   1.000
_cell.length_c   1.000
_cell.angle_alpha   90.00
_cell.angle_beta   90.00
_cell.angle_gamma   90.00
#
_symmetry.space_group_name_H-M   'P 1'
#
loop_
_entity.id
_entity.type
_entity.pdbx_description
1 polymer ?
#
loop_
_entity_poly.entity_id
_entity_poly.type
_entity_poly.pdbx_seq_one_letter_code
_entity_poly.pdbx_strand_id
1 'polypeptide(L)'
;MLQPADTQGIAARDAFKHAFLDNLLYTQGKFPALATQNDYYQALAHTVRDHLLHRWISTAAAYTRLGSRTVAYLSAEFLMGPHLGNNLVNLGMYDEVKAAITELGLDFDALLAMEAEPGLGNGGLGRLAACFIDSLATLEIPCLGYGIRYEFGIFHQEIVDGWQQERTDNWLRWGSPWEIQRPEWSVPVKFRGHTEHYRDELDRHRVRWVPGKEVIGVPYDTPILGYRNNTANTLRLWTAQATESFDFAIFNRGDYFGAVNRKVDSENISKVLYPNDEQLSGKELRLEQQYFFVSCSLQDMFRILRTQRIPVERFHEKFAIQMNDTHPAIAVA
;
A
#
# COMPACT_ATOMS: atom_id res chain seq x y z
N MET A 1 8.05 25.08 -41.36
CA MET A 1 6.99 24.09 -41.61
C MET A 1 7.12 23.04 -40.50
N LEU A 2 6.45 23.27 -39.36
CA LEU A 2 6.46 22.33 -38.24
C LEU A 2 5.68 21.08 -38.66
N GLN A 3 6.23 19.90 -38.42
CA GLN A 3 5.58 18.64 -38.78
C GLN A 3 4.35 18.38 -37.88
N PRO A 4 3.34 17.62 -38.34
CA PRO A 4 2.13 17.32 -37.56
C PRO A 4 2.40 16.67 -36.18
N ALA A 5 3.49 15.89 -36.07
CA ALA A 5 3.91 15.24 -34.82
C ALA A 5 4.41 16.23 -33.76
N ASP A 6 5.13 17.30 -34.15
CA ASP A 6 5.59 18.34 -33.23
C ASP A 6 4.42 19.10 -32.60
N THR A 7 3.34 19.29 -33.36
CA THR A 7 2.17 20.06 -32.89
C THR A 7 1.39 19.28 -31.83
N GLN A 8 1.28 17.95 -31.98
CA GLN A 8 0.68 17.08 -30.96
C GLN A 8 1.51 17.01 -29.68
N GLY A 9 2.85 16.93 -29.80
CA GLY A 9 3.75 16.95 -28.66
C GLY A 9 3.75 18.28 -27.89
N ILE A 10 3.57 19.42 -28.58
CA ILE A 10 3.40 20.74 -27.94
C ILE A 10 2.08 20.80 -27.17
N ALA A 11 0.97 20.41 -27.81
CA ALA A 11 -0.35 20.44 -27.17
C ALA A 11 -0.43 19.51 -25.94
N ALA A 12 0.20 18.34 -26.00
CA ALA A 12 0.27 17.41 -24.87
C ALA A 12 1.10 17.99 -23.69
N ARG A 13 2.23 18.65 -23.99
CA ARG A 13 3.05 19.32 -22.97
C ARG A 13 2.30 20.48 -22.31
N ASP A 14 1.61 21.31 -23.08
CA ASP A 14 0.83 22.42 -22.54
C ASP A 14 -0.33 21.92 -21.66
N ALA A 15 -1.01 20.83 -22.07
CA ALA A 15 -2.02 20.18 -21.25
C ALA A 15 -1.44 19.64 -19.94
N PHE A 16 -0.26 19.03 -19.97
CA PHE A 16 0.42 18.55 -18.77
C PHE A 16 0.79 19.69 -17.83
N LYS A 17 1.36 20.80 -18.35
CA LYS A 17 1.69 21.99 -17.55
C LYS A 17 0.44 22.56 -16.87
N HIS A 18 -0.69 22.63 -17.56
CA HIS A 18 -1.95 23.04 -16.94
C HIS A 18 -2.40 22.09 -15.83
N ALA A 19 -2.41 20.77 -16.08
CA ALA A 19 -2.78 19.78 -15.07
C ALA A 19 -1.87 19.82 -13.83
N PHE A 20 -0.57 20.04 -14.03
CA PHE A 20 0.40 20.25 -12.97
C PHE A 20 0.08 21.49 -12.11
N LEU A 21 -0.20 22.62 -12.75
CA LEU A 21 -0.57 23.85 -12.05
C LEU A 21 -1.93 23.73 -11.36
N ASP A 22 -2.88 23.00 -11.95
CA ASP A 22 -4.17 22.69 -11.34
C ASP A 22 -3.98 21.84 -10.07
N ASN A 23 -3.12 20.82 -10.10
CA ASN A 23 -2.81 20.03 -8.90
C ASN A 23 -2.07 20.85 -7.84
N LEU A 24 -1.21 21.78 -8.23
CA LEU A 24 -0.59 22.73 -7.28
C LEU A 24 -1.67 23.62 -6.62
N LEU A 25 -2.64 24.10 -7.40
CA LEU A 25 -3.68 24.99 -6.92
C LEU A 25 -4.75 24.27 -6.08
N TYR A 26 -5.38 23.24 -6.65
CA TYR A 26 -6.55 22.58 -6.06
C TYR A 26 -6.20 21.48 -5.06
N THR A 27 -5.11 20.74 -5.30
CA THR A 27 -4.71 19.64 -4.41
C THR A 27 -3.78 20.12 -3.30
N GLN A 28 -2.78 20.95 -3.62
CA GLN A 28 -1.86 21.50 -2.61
C GLN A 28 -2.34 22.81 -1.98
N GLY A 29 -3.30 23.52 -2.59
CA GLY A 29 -3.75 24.81 -2.07
C GLY A 29 -2.69 25.91 -2.21
N LYS A 30 -1.83 25.82 -3.22
CA LYS A 30 -0.65 26.68 -3.40
C LYS A 30 -0.65 27.37 -4.76
N PHE A 31 0.00 28.52 -4.83
CA PHE A 31 0.35 29.19 -6.08
C PHE A 31 1.88 29.32 -6.16
N PRO A 32 2.46 29.48 -7.37
CA PRO A 32 3.90 29.34 -7.57
C PRO A 32 4.79 30.17 -6.63
N ALA A 33 4.38 31.40 -6.27
CA ALA A 33 5.21 32.26 -5.44
C ALA A 33 5.30 31.83 -3.95
N LEU A 34 4.42 30.94 -3.48
CA LEU A 34 4.43 30.39 -2.10
C LEU A 34 4.62 28.86 -2.05
N ALA A 35 4.84 28.24 -3.20
CA ALA A 35 5.05 26.81 -3.31
C ALA A 35 6.49 26.44 -2.94
N THR A 36 6.62 25.48 -2.03
CA THR A 36 7.89 24.86 -1.69
C THR A 36 8.25 23.76 -2.70
N GLN A 37 9.48 23.26 -2.65
CA GLN A 37 9.89 22.13 -3.49
C GLN A 37 9.05 20.87 -3.25
N ASN A 38 8.63 20.62 -2.00
CA ASN A 38 7.71 19.52 -1.68
C ASN A 38 6.32 19.74 -2.32
N ASP A 39 5.79 20.97 -2.29
CA ASP A 39 4.49 21.27 -2.92
C ASP A 39 4.54 21.00 -4.44
N TYR A 40 5.63 21.39 -5.11
CA TYR A 40 5.84 21.08 -6.53
C TYR A 40 6.01 19.58 -6.79
N TYR A 41 6.75 18.86 -5.94
CA TYR A 41 6.85 17.40 -6.05
C TYR A 41 5.48 16.72 -5.91
N GLN A 42 4.69 17.08 -4.89
CA GLN A 42 3.36 16.52 -4.67
C GLN A 42 2.42 16.84 -5.84
N ALA A 43 2.44 18.06 -6.36
CA ALA A 43 1.67 18.42 -7.55
C ALA A 43 2.05 17.58 -8.78
N LEU A 44 3.35 17.36 -8.99
CA LEU A 44 3.86 16.51 -10.07
C LEU A 44 3.44 15.05 -9.88
N ALA A 45 3.61 14.49 -8.69
CA ALA A 45 3.22 13.14 -8.36
C ALA A 45 1.72 12.90 -8.55
N HIS A 46 0.87 13.83 -8.11
CA HIS A 46 -0.58 13.75 -8.34
C HIS A 46 -0.94 13.81 -9.83
N THR A 47 -0.29 14.67 -10.60
CA THR A 47 -0.53 14.77 -12.05
C THR A 47 -0.18 13.47 -12.77
N VAL A 48 0.95 12.85 -12.42
CA VAL A 48 1.33 11.52 -12.95
C VAL A 48 0.37 10.44 -12.49
N ARG A 49 -0.05 10.48 -11.23
CA ARG A 49 -1.01 9.54 -10.65
C ARG A 49 -2.36 9.58 -11.36
N ASP A 50 -2.85 10.75 -11.77
CA ASP A 50 -4.13 10.88 -12.48
C ASP A 50 -4.14 10.07 -13.78
N HIS A 51 -3.04 10.09 -14.55
CA HIS A 51 -2.86 9.25 -15.73
C HIS A 51 -2.82 7.74 -15.39
N LEU A 52 -2.15 7.39 -14.30
CA LEU A 52 -2.06 6.01 -13.79
C LEU A 52 -3.42 5.47 -13.33
N LEU A 53 -4.23 6.28 -12.64
CA LEU A 53 -5.51 5.83 -12.08
C LEU A 53 -6.52 5.47 -13.15
N HIS A 54 -6.50 6.18 -14.28
CA HIS A 54 -7.32 5.80 -15.44
C HIS A 54 -7.01 4.38 -15.93
N ARG A 55 -5.72 4.01 -16.04
CA ARG A 55 -5.29 2.65 -16.43
C ARG A 55 -5.66 1.62 -15.36
N TRP A 56 -5.48 1.95 -14.09
CA TRP A 56 -5.80 1.06 -12.98
C TRP A 56 -7.29 0.73 -12.87
N ILE A 57 -8.17 1.74 -12.91
CA ILE A 57 -9.62 1.53 -12.89
C ILE A 57 -10.06 0.67 -14.09
N SER A 58 -9.51 0.94 -15.27
CA SER A 58 -9.81 0.16 -16.48
C SER A 58 -9.38 -1.30 -16.35
N THR A 59 -8.21 -1.54 -15.76
CA THR A 59 -7.67 -2.89 -15.51
C THR A 59 -8.54 -3.63 -14.49
N ALA A 60 -8.85 -3.00 -13.36
CA ALA A 60 -9.70 -3.58 -12.32
C ALA A 60 -11.11 -3.93 -12.84
N ALA A 61 -11.70 -3.06 -13.67
CA ALA A 61 -12.98 -3.31 -14.32
C ALA A 61 -12.89 -4.49 -15.30
N ALA A 62 -11.83 -4.57 -16.10
CA ALA A 62 -11.62 -5.67 -17.04
C ALA A 62 -11.45 -7.02 -16.30
N TYR A 63 -10.60 -7.08 -15.27
CA TYR A 63 -10.37 -8.29 -14.47
C TYR A 63 -11.63 -8.75 -13.74
N THR A 64 -12.45 -7.81 -13.27
CA THR A 64 -13.74 -8.11 -12.63
C THR A 64 -14.73 -8.68 -13.64
N ARG A 65 -14.89 -8.03 -14.81
CA ARG A 65 -15.82 -8.47 -15.85
C ARG A 65 -15.46 -9.83 -16.42
N LEU A 66 -14.17 -10.09 -16.65
CA LEU A 66 -13.68 -11.35 -17.22
C LEU A 66 -13.59 -12.48 -16.20
N GLY A 67 -13.74 -12.19 -14.90
CA GLY A 67 -13.51 -13.17 -13.85
C GLY A 67 -12.08 -13.71 -13.84
N SER A 68 -11.10 -12.91 -14.29
CA SER A 68 -9.74 -13.35 -14.57
C SER A 68 -9.11 -14.07 -13.37
N ARG A 69 -8.41 -15.18 -13.61
CA ARG A 69 -7.57 -15.80 -12.58
C ARG A 69 -6.47 -14.83 -12.16
N THR A 70 -6.25 -14.69 -10.85
CA THR A 70 -5.41 -13.66 -10.26
C THR A 70 -4.35 -14.27 -9.35
N VAL A 71 -3.10 -13.86 -9.53
CA VAL A 71 -2.02 -14.18 -8.60
C VAL A 71 -2.18 -13.32 -7.35
N ALA A 72 -2.21 -13.95 -6.18
CA ALA A 72 -2.15 -13.26 -4.90
C ALA A 72 -0.76 -13.46 -4.29
N TYR A 73 0.08 -12.44 -4.38
CA TYR A 73 1.46 -12.50 -3.91
C TYR A 73 1.55 -11.94 -2.49
N LEU A 74 1.68 -12.82 -1.51
CA LEU A 74 1.74 -12.46 -0.09
C LEU A 74 3.20 -12.30 0.34
N SER A 75 3.58 -11.10 0.80
CA SER A 75 4.90 -10.86 1.34
C SER A 75 4.86 -9.88 2.50
N ALA A 76 5.74 -10.11 3.48
CA ALA A 76 5.94 -9.19 4.59
C ALA A 76 6.69 -7.91 4.17
N GLU A 77 7.31 -7.91 2.99
CA GLU A 77 8.17 -6.83 2.50
C GLU A 77 7.92 -6.52 1.02
N PHE A 78 7.97 -5.23 0.67
CA PHE A 78 7.99 -4.71 -0.70
C PHE A 78 8.94 -3.52 -0.79
N LEU A 79 10.15 -3.72 -1.32
CA LEU A 79 11.13 -2.64 -1.50
C LEU A 79 10.88 -1.94 -2.84
N MET A 80 9.86 -1.10 -2.90
CA MET A 80 9.38 -0.48 -4.14
C MET A 80 10.37 0.52 -4.73
N GLY A 81 11.03 1.30 -3.87
CA GLY A 81 11.77 2.49 -4.29
C GLY A 81 10.84 3.66 -4.62
N PRO A 82 11.41 4.82 -5.02
CA PRO A 82 10.64 5.96 -5.52
C PRO A 82 9.76 5.59 -6.73
N HIS A 83 8.50 6.01 -6.71
CA HIS A 83 7.50 5.69 -7.72
C HIS A 83 7.49 6.66 -8.90
N LEU A 84 7.79 7.95 -8.71
CA LEU A 84 7.61 8.99 -9.72
C LEU A 84 8.39 8.67 -11.01
N GLY A 85 9.68 8.41 -10.88
CA GLY A 85 10.55 8.09 -12.02
C GLY A 85 10.12 6.81 -12.73
N ASN A 86 9.80 5.76 -11.97
CA ASN A 86 9.34 4.49 -12.52
C ASN A 86 8.01 4.64 -13.28
N ASN A 87 7.04 5.35 -12.71
CA ASN A 87 5.75 5.60 -13.34
C ASN A 87 5.90 6.41 -14.63
N LEU A 88 6.75 7.43 -14.66
CA LEU A 88 7.03 8.20 -15.87
C LEU A 88 7.60 7.33 -17.00
N VAL A 89 8.52 6.42 -16.67
CA VAL A 89 9.09 5.46 -17.63
C VAL A 89 8.02 4.48 -18.14
N ASN A 90 7.21 3.91 -17.23
CA ASN A 90 6.17 2.95 -17.58
C ASN A 90 5.01 3.57 -18.38
N LEU A 91 4.70 4.84 -18.13
CA LEU A 91 3.75 5.61 -18.93
C LEU A 91 4.33 6.02 -20.30
N GLY A 92 5.67 6.04 -20.44
CA GLY A 92 6.35 6.53 -21.63
C GLY A 92 6.29 8.05 -21.78
N MET A 93 6.31 8.79 -20.66
CA MET A 93 6.15 10.25 -20.61
C MET A 93 7.34 10.98 -19.97
N TYR A 94 8.44 10.26 -19.71
CA TYR A 94 9.57 10.79 -18.94
C TYR A 94 10.18 12.05 -19.58
N ASP A 95 10.51 12.00 -20.87
CA ASP A 95 11.17 13.10 -21.57
C ASP A 95 10.22 14.29 -21.76
N GLU A 96 8.96 14.04 -22.07
CA GLU A 96 7.94 15.08 -22.24
C GLU A 96 7.67 15.82 -20.92
N VAL A 97 7.57 15.09 -19.81
CA VAL A 97 7.37 15.69 -18.48
C VAL A 97 8.61 16.44 -18.03
N LYS A 98 9.81 15.90 -18.25
CA LYS A 98 11.06 16.60 -17.95
C LYS A 98 11.14 17.94 -18.69
N ALA A 99 10.80 17.95 -19.99
CA ALA A 99 10.75 19.17 -20.77
C ALA A 99 9.69 20.15 -20.24
N ALA A 100 8.47 19.68 -19.96
CA ALA A 100 7.37 20.51 -19.45
C ALA A 100 7.70 21.19 -18.11
N ILE A 101 8.30 20.46 -17.17
CA ILE A 101 8.73 21.00 -15.88
C ILE A 101 9.88 22.00 -16.04
N THR A 102 10.82 21.73 -16.94
CA THR A 102 11.92 22.65 -17.24
C THR A 102 11.42 23.95 -17.88
N GLU A 103 10.43 23.88 -18.78
CA GLU A 103 9.78 25.05 -19.40
C GLU A 103 9.03 25.93 -18.36
N LEU A 104 8.60 25.35 -17.24
CA LEU A 104 8.02 26.09 -16.10
C LEU A 104 9.09 26.71 -15.19
N GLY A 105 10.38 26.55 -15.51
CA GLY A 105 11.49 27.09 -14.73
C GLY A 105 11.81 26.29 -13.46
N LEU A 106 11.36 25.04 -13.38
CA LEU A 106 11.61 24.14 -12.24
C LEU A 106 12.71 23.12 -12.59
N ASP A 107 13.47 22.70 -11.57
CA ASP A 107 14.46 21.63 -11.71
C ASP A 107 13.79 20.25 -11.53
N PHE A 108 13.61 19.54 -12.64
CA PHE A 108 12.99 18.23 -12.67
C PHE A 108 13.76 17.17 -11.86
N ASP A 109 15.09 17.17 -11.93
CA ASP A 109 15.90 16.17 -11.24
C ASP A 109 15.87 16.43 -9.72
N ALA A 110 15.81 17.70 -9.31
CA ALA A 110 15.58 18.08 -7.92
C ALA A 110 14.18 17.70 -7.41
N LEU A 111 13.14 17.71 -8.26
CA LEU A 111 11.79 17.22 -7.89
C LEU A 111 11.76 15.69 -7.76
N LEU A 112 12.45 14.95 -8.63
CA LEU A 112 12.58 13.49 -8.50
C LEU A 112 13.26 13.10 -7.18
N ALA A 113 14.30 13.84 -6.78
CA ALA A 113 15.03 13.59 -5.54
C ALA A 113 14.25 13.91 -4.26
N MET A 114 13.09 14.57 -4.36
CA MET A 114 12.22 14.83 -3.19
C MET A 114 11.49 13.60 -2.70
N GLU A 115 11.31 12.58 -3.55
CA GLU A 115 10.56 11.39 -3.19
C GLU A 115 11.35 10.52 -2.21
N ALA A 116 10.81 10.35 -1.01
CA ALA A 116 11.33 9.39 -0.04
C ALA A 116 11.04 7.95 -0.51
N GLU A 117 12.01 7.06 -0.32
CA GLU A 117 11.79 5.63 -0.52
C GLU A 117 10.76 5.12 0.50
N PRO A 118 9.72 4.37 0.05
CA PRO A 118 8.79 3.77 0.99
C PRO A 118 9.47 2.75 1.91
N GLY A 119 9.35 2.95 3.23
CA GLY A 119 9.82 2.03 4.26
C GLY A 119 8.96 0.77 4.35
N LEU A 120 8.91 -0.01 3.26
CA LEU A 120 8.01 -1.16 3.10
C LEU A 120 8.77 -2.48 2.93
N GLY A 121 10.10 -2.45 2.84
CA GLY A 121 10.98 -3.60 2.78
C GLY A 121 12.38 -3.22 3.23
N ASN A 122 13.27 -4.20 3.29
CA ASN A 122 14.65 -4.04 3.73
C ASN A 122 15.61 -4.64 2.70
N GLY A 123 15.47 -5.95 2.44
CA GLY A 123 16.48 -6.70 1.69
C GLY A 123 16.04 -7.20 0.31
N GLY A 124 16.79 -8.19 -0.19
CA GLY A 124 16.54 -8.84 -1.47
C GLY A 124 15.16 -9.51 -1.57
N LEU A 125 14.59 -9.97 -0.44
CA LEU A 125 13.25 -10.55 -0.41
C LEU A 125 12.18 -9.53 -0.83
N GLY A 126 12.21 -8.34 -0.21
CA GLY A 126 11.32 -7.23 -0.55
C GLY A 126 11.55 -6.70 -1.96
N ARG A 127 12.81 -6.65 -2.43
CA ARG A 127 13.11 -6.20 -3.80
C ARG A 127 12.66 -7.20 -4.85
N LEU A 128 12.78 -8.50 -4.57
CA LEU A 128 12.25 -9.56 -5.43
C LEU A 128 10.73 -9.43 -5.59
N ALA A 129 10.01 -9.22 -4.48
CA ALA A 129 8.56 -9.00 -4.49
C ALA A 129 8.17 -7.78 -5.33
N ALA A 130 8.87 -6.66 -5.17
CA ALA A 130 8.66 -5.44 -5.96
C ALA A 130 8.90 -5.66 -7.46
N CYS A 131 10.00 -6.31 -7.84
CA CYS A 131 10.29 -6.64 -9.24
C CYS A 131 9.27 -7.59 -9.85
N PHE A 132 8.75 -8.55 -9.06
CA PHE A 132 7.73 -9.49 -9.53
C PHE A 132 6.41 -8.79 -9.84
N ILE A 133 5.91 -7.90 -8.97
CA ILE A 133 4.63 -7.23 -9.23
C ILE A 133 4.71 -6.25 -10.42
N ASP A 134 5.86 -5.60 -10.64
CA ASP A 134 6.14 -4.80 -11.84
C ASP A 134 6.18 -5.68 -13.11
N SER A 135 6.88 -6.82 -13.04
CA SER A 135 6.96 -7.76 -14.17
C SER A 135 5.59 -8.36 -14.51
N LEU A 136 4.78 -8.68 -13.50
CA LEU A 136 3.42 -9.19 -13.70
C LEU A 136 2.52 -8.14 -14.35
N ALA A 137 2.66 -6.86 -13.99
CA ALA A 137 1.92 -5.78 -14.64
C ALA A 137 2.40 -5.59 -16.11
N THR A 138 3.71 -5.67 -16.34
CA THR A 138 4.30 -5.56 -17.68
C THR A 138 3.87 -6.70 -18.61
N LEU A 139 3.77 -7.92 -18.08
CA LEU A 139 3.29 -9.11 -18.80
C LEU A 139 1.76 -9.23 -18.85
N GLU A 140 1.04 -8.22 -18.34
CA GLU A 140 -0.42 -8.17 -18.30
C GLU A 140 -1.06 -9.37 -17.55
N ILE A 141 -0.33 -9.89 -16.55
CA ILE A 141 -0.78 -10.97 -15.68
C ILE A 141 -1.53 -10.35 -14.48
N PRO A 142 -2.81 -10.71 -14.24
CA PRO A 142 -3.57 -10.20 -13.12
C PRO A 142 -2.91 -10.54 -11.78
N CYS A 143 -2.54 -9.52 -11.00
CA CYS A 143 -1.89 -9.70 -9.72
C CYS A 143 -2.44 -8.75 -8.64
N LEU A 144 -2.56 -9.28 -7.43
CA LEU A 144 -2.71 -8.54 -6.18
C LEU A 144 -1.51 -8.84 -5.28
N GLY A 145 -0.66 -7.86 -5.03
CA GLY A 145 0.34 -7.93 -3.96
C GLY A 145 -0.32 -7.63 -2.61
N TYR A 146 0.00 -8.40 -1.58
CA TYR A 146 -0.52 -8.19 -0.23
C TYR A 146 0.62 -8.11 0.79
N GLY A 147 0.58 -7.09 1.65
CA GLY A 147 1.55 -6.89 2.73
C GLY A 147 1.06 -5.96 3.82
N ILE A 148 1.98 -5.44 4.63
CA ILE A 148 1.70 -4.49 5.71
C ILE A 148 2.18 -3.10 5.27
N ARG A 149 1.40 -2.06 5.61
CA ARG A 149 1.82 -0.66 5.43
C ARG A 149 2.54 -0.21 6.70
N TYR A 150 3.86 -0.37 6.74
CA TYR A 150 4.66 0.04 7.90
C TYR A 150 4.79 1.56 7.97
N GLU A 151 4.51 2.12 9.16
CA GLU A 151 4.60 3.56 9.40
C GLU A 151 6.06 4.07 9.36
N PHE A 152 7.00 3.27 9.88
CA PHE A 152 8.38 3.69 10.13
C PHE A 152 9.46 2.80 9.49
N GLY A 153 9.08 1.95 8.54
CA GLY A 153 10.02 1.02 7.89
C GLY A 153 10.82 0.18 8.88
N ILE A 154 12.09 -0.07 8.55
CA ILE A 154 13.04 -0.76 9.44
C ILE A 154 13.77 0.26 10.33
N PHE A 155 14.60 1.12 9.73
CA PHE A 155 15.24 2.30 10.32
C PHE A 155 15.98 3.09 9.23
N HIS A 156 16.29 4.36 9.51
CA HIS A 156 17.24 5.17 8.78
C HIS A 156 18.63 5.04 9.43
N GLN A 157 19.65 4.66 8.66
CA GLN A 157 21.00 4.46 9.15
C GLN A 157 21.78 5.78 9.15
N GLU A 158 22.21 6.23 10.32
CA GLU A 158 23.19 7.32 10.46
C GLU A 158 24.53 6.76 10.94
N ILE A 159 25.64 7.34 10.48
CA ILE A 159 26.98 7.03 10.99
C ILE A 159 27.46 8.19 11.85
N VAL A 160 27.56 7.97 13.15
CA VAL A 160 28.02 8.96 14.15
C VAL A 160 29.26 8.42 14.83
N ASP A 161 30.36 9.19 14.75
CA ASP A 161 31.67 8.82 15.31
C ASP A 161 32.18 7.42 14.88
N GLY A 162 31.86 7.02 13.65
CA GLY A 162 32.25 5.73 13.07
C GLY A 162 31.34 4.54 13.44
N TRP A 163 30.25 4.79 14.17
CA TRP A 163 29.29 3.76 14.59
C TRP A 163 27.92 3.97 13.94
N GLN A 164 27.23 2.86 13.69
CA GLN A 164 25.83 2.89 13.27
C GLN A 164 24.95 3.41 14.40
N GLN A 165 24.02 4.27 14.05
CA GLN A 165 22.92 4.70 14.89
C GLN A 165 21.61 4.61 14.10
N GLU A 166 20.63 3.89 14.66
CA GLU A 166 19.31 3.74 14.06
C GLU A 166 18.44 4.98 14.38
N ARG A 167 17.91 5.60 13.33
CA ARG A 167 16.87 6.63 13.41
C ARG A 167 15.56 6.13 12.83
N THR A 168 14.47 6.78 13.19
CA THR A 168 13.16 6.50 12.62
C THR A 168 13.12 6.92 11.15
N ASP A 169 12.74 6.00 10.27
CA ASP A 169 12.40 6.34 8.88
C ASP A 169 10.99 6.96 8.86
N ASN A 170 10.89 8.22 8.46
CA ASN A 170 9.65 8.98 8.45
C ASN A 170 9.16 9.24 7.01
N TRP A 171 9.22 8.23 6.14
CA TRP A 171 8.80 8.33 4.73
C TRP A 171 7.37 8.87 4.54
N LEU A 172 6.48 8.66 5.53
CA LEU A 172 5.09 9.15 5.51
C LEU A 172 4.89 10.57 6.08
N ARG A 173 5.95 11.27 6.49
CA ARG A 173 5.86 12.59 7.15
C ARG A 173 5.00 13.60 6.38
N TRP A 174 5.07 13.56 5.05
CA TRP A 174 4.33 14.45 4.16
C TRP A 174 3.20 13.74 3.41
N GLY A 175 2.81 12.55 3.89
CA GLY A 175 1.92 11.64 3.18
C GLY A 175 2.59 10.96 1.99
N SER A 176 1.88 10.00 1.39
CA SER A 176 2.27 9.38 0.13
C SER A 176 1.23 9.72 -0.94
N PRO A 177 1.62 10.33 -2.07
CA PRO A 177 0.69 10.60 -3.15
C PRO A 177 0.26 9.30 -3.85
N TRP A 178 0.98 8.18 -3.71
CA TRP A 178 0.76 6.98 -4.51
C TRP A 178 -0.29 6.02 -3.96
N GLU A 179 -0.60 6.14 -2.67
CA GLU A 179 -1.53 5.24 -1.98
C GLU A 179 -2.95 5.81 -1.96
N ILE A 180 -3.93 4.91 -2.00
CA ILE A 180 -5.35 5.23 -1.85
C ILE A 180 -5.93 4.40 -0.71
N GLN A 181 -6.38 5.08 0.34
CA GLN A 181 -7.05 4.43 1.46
C GLN A 181 -8.43 3.90 1.06
N ARG A 182 -8.78 2.71 1.55
CA ARG A 182 -10.04 2.00 1.27
C ARG A 182 -10.77 1.58 2.55
N PRO A 183 -11.20 2.54 3.40
CA PRO A 183 -11.85 2.23 4.68
C PRO A 183 -13.14 1.41 4.51
N GLU A 184 -13.80 1.51 3.36
CA GLU A 184 -14.99 0.72 3.01
C GLU A 184 -14.72 -0.80 2.89
N TRP A 185 -13.45 -1.21 2.81
CA TRP A 185 -13.02 -2.62 2.72
C TRP A 185 -12.28 -3.08 3.97
N SER A 186 -12.41 -2.36 5.07
CA SER A 186 -11.83 -2.75 6.36
C SER A 186 -12.36 -4.09 6.85
N VAL A 187 -11.48 -4.87 7.48
CA VAL A 187 -11.79 -6.22 7.98
C VAL A 187 -11.35 -6.40 9.43
N PRO A 188 -12.15 -7.08 10.28
CA PRO A 188 -11.74 -7.39 11.64
C PRO A 188 -10.77 -8.57 11.65
N VAL A 189 -9.71 -8.45 12.45
CA VAL A 189 -8.74 -9.52 12.74
C VAL A 189 -8.76 -9.79 14.22
N LYS A 190 -8.97 -11.05 14.56
CA LYS A 190 -9.12 -11.54 15.92
C LYS A 190 -7.79 -12.04 16.46
N PHE A 191 -7.56 -11.91 17.76
CA PHE A 191 -6.39 -12.42 18.45
C PHE A 191 -6.79 -12.98 19.82
N ARG A 192 -5.95 -13.89 20.35
CA ARG A 192 -6.07 -14.45 21.72
C ARG A 192 -7.44 -15.10 21.94
N GLY A 193 -7.88 -15.24 23.19
CA GLY A 193 -9.17 -15.83 23.54
C GLY A 193 -9.12 -17.36 23.61
N HIS A 194 -10.26 -18.01 23.36
CA HIS A 194 -10.42 -19.47 23.54
C HIS A 194 -11.44 -20.05 22.56
N THR A 195 -11.40 -21.38 22.38
CA THR A 195 -12.37 -22.11 21.57
C THR A 195 -13.47 -22.72 22.42
N GLU A 196 -14.68 -22.77 21.88
CA GLU A 196 -15.83 -23.40 22.51
C GLU A 196 -16.47 -24.41 21.55
N HIS A 197 -16.77 -25.58 22.09
CA HIS A 197 -17.43 -26.66 21.35
C HIS A 197 -18.95 -26.53 21.51
N TYR A 198 -19.67 -26.67 20.41
CA TYR A 198 -21.13 -26.67 20.40
C TYR A 198 -21.68 -27.61 19.34
N ARG A 199 -22.98 -27.93 19.40
CA ARG A 199 -23.69 -28.64 18.33
C ARG A 199 -24.60 -27.67 17.61
N ASP A 200 -24.60 -27.72 16.28
CA ASP A 200 -25.50 -26.91 15.46
C ASP A 200 -26.93 -27.50 15.44
N GLU A 201 -27.87 -26.83 14.77
CA GLU A 201 -29.28 -27.24 14.66
C GLU A 201 -29.47 -28.63 14.03
N LEU A 202 -28.45 -29.14 13.34
CA LEU A 202 -28.44 -30.48 12.72
C LEU A 202 -27.62 -31.48 13.54
N ASP A 203 -27.37 -31.19 14.82
CA ASP A 203 -26.62 -32.02 15.78
C ASP A 203 -25.15 -32.26 15.38
N ARG A 204 -24.60 -31.45 14.47
CA ARG A 204 -23.20 -31.58 14.03
C ARG A 204 -22.29 -30.85 15.00
N HIS A 205 -21.19 -31.49 15.36
CA HIS A 205 -20.15 -30.88 16.19
C HIS A 205 -19.49 -29.70 15.45
N ARG A 206 -19.45 -28.54 16.12
CA ARG A 206 -18.85 -27.29 15.65
C ARG A 206 -17.95 -26.70 16.73
N VAL A 207 -16.94 -25.95 16.28
CA VAL A 207 -16.07 -25.18 17.16
C VAL A 207 -16.21 -23.71 16.77
N ARG A 208 -16.40 -22.85 17.76
CA ARG A 208 -16.35 -21.39 17.59
C ARG A 208 -15.17 -20.83 18.35
N TRP A 209 -14.51 -19.83 17.76
CA TRP A 209 -13.47 -19.07 18.44
C TRP A 209 -14.08 -17.80 19.04
N VAL A 210 -13.94 -17.65 20.35
CA VAL A 210 -14.28 -16.42 21.09
C VAL A 210 -12.99 -15.61 21.24
N PRO A 211 -12.84 -14.49 20.52
CA PRO A 211 -11.59 -13.73 20.52
C PRO A 211 -11.39 -12.96 21.82
N GLY A 212 -10.13 -12.78 22.23
CA GLY A 212 -9.75 -11.96 23.38
C GLY A 212 -9.36 -10.52 23.01
N LYS A 213 -9.02 -10.29 21.74
CA LYS A 213 -8.64 -8.99 21.16
C LYS A 213 -9.13 -8.95 19.71
N GLU A 214 -9.52 -7.77 19.23
CA GLU A 214 -9.87 -7.53 17.84
C GLU A 214 -9.22 -6.24 17.34
N VAL A 215 -8.71 -6.26 16.12
CA VAL A 215 -8.03 -5.16 15.43
C VAL A 215 -8.65 -5.01 14.05
N ILE A 216 -8.79 -3.78 13.57
CA ILE A 216 -9.29 -3.52 12.22
C ILE A 216 -8.10 -3.39 11.26
N GLY A 217 -8.10 -4.19 10.20
CA GLY A 217 -7.21 -4.02 9.07
C GLY A 217 -7.81 -3.08 8.03
N VAL A 218 -7.16 -1.95 7.77
CA VAL A 218 -7.56 -0.97 6.76
C VAL A 218 -6.64 -1.08 5.54
N PRO A 219 -7.18 -1.31 4.33
CA PRO A 219 -6.38 -1.43 3.14
C PRO A 219 -5.98 -0.07 2.56
N TYR A 220 -4.75 -0.01 2.06
CA TYR A 220 -4.20 1.05 1.22
C TYR A 220 -3.75 0.44 -0.10
N ASP A 221 -4.29 0.92 -1.21
CA ASP A 221 -3.95 0.44 -2.54
C ASP A 221 -2.95 1.36 -3.22
N THR A 222 -1.86 0.77 -3.72
CA THR A 222 -0.89 1.42 -4.61
C THR A 222 -0.93 0.74 -5.97
N PRO A 223 -1.35 1.43 -7.04
CA PRO A 223 -1.34 0.83 -8.37
C PRO A 223 0.08 0.68 -8.91
N ILE A 224 0.35 -0.46 -9.55
CA ILE A 224 1.66 -0.82 -10.11
C ILE A 224 1.51 -0.94 -11.62
N LEU A 225 2.09 0.01 -12.36
CA LEU A 225 2.01 0.05 -13.82
C LEU A 225 2.89 -1.01 -14.48
N GLY A 226 2.41 -1.56 -15.60
CA GLY A 226 3.25 -2.29 -16.53
C GLY A 226 4.00 -1.35 -17.49
N TYR A 227 5.17 -1.77 -17.94
CA TYR A 227 5.97 -0.99 -18.88
C TYR A 227 5.29 -0.86 -20.24
N ARG A 228 4.92 0.37 -20.61
CA ARG A 228 4.34 0.74 -21.91
C ARG A 228 3.14 -0.10 -22.34
N ASN A 229 2.32 -0.49 -21.37
CA ASN A 229 1.02 -1.12 -21.60
C ASN A 229 -0.09 -0.40 -20.81
N ASN A 230 -1.33 -0.86 -20.95
CA ASN A 230 -2.48 -0.26 -20.27
C ASN A 230 -2.86 -0.97 -18.95
N THR A 231 -2.04 -1.93 -18.52
CA THR A 231 -2.29 -2.73 -17.33
C THR A 231 -1.68 -2.06 -16.10
N ALA A 232 -2.46 -1.96 -15.02
CA ALA A 232 -1.95 -1.67 -13.70
C ALA A 232 -2.47 -2.70 -12.70
N ASN A 233 -1.56 -3.40 -12.03
CA ASN A 233 -1.88 -4.29 -10.92
C ASN A 233 -2.02 -3.51 -9.61
N THR A 234 -2.40 -4.19 -8.53
CA THR A 234 -2.60 -3.52 -7.22
C THR A 234 -1.65 -4.13 -6.19
N LEU A 235 -0.91 -3.27 -5.48
CA LEU A 235 -0.28 -3.59 -4.22
C LEU A 235 -1.22 -3.10 -3.09
N ARG A 236 -1.77 -4.02 -2.31
CA ARG A 236 -2.65 -3.74 -1.17
C ARG A 236 -1.90 -3.95 0.13
N LEU A 237 -1.74 -2.88 0.90
CA LEU A 237 -1.03 -2.89 2.17
C LEU A 237 -1.99 -2.59 3.32
N TRP A 238 -1.88 -3.35 4.41
CA TRP A 238 -2.78 -3.24 5.56
C TRP A 238 -2.19 -2.38 6.67
N THR A 239 -2.96 -1.43 7.17
CA THR A 239 -2.70 -0.71 8.43
C THR A 239 -3.60 -1.25 9.52
N ALA A 240 -3.05 -1.51 10.70
CA ALA A 240 -3.79 -1.91 11.88
C ALA A 240 -4.38 -0.67 12.57
N GLN A 241 -5.67 -0.73 12.91
CA GLN A 241 -6.38 0.30 13.66
C GLN A 241 -7.17 -0.35 14.81
N ALA A 242 -7.34 0.36 15.91
CA ALA A 242 -8.21 -0.12 16.98
C ALA A 242 -9.69 -0.06 16.60
N THR A 243 -10.46 -1.02 17.09
CA THR A 243 -11.93 -1.09 16.96
C THR A 243 -12.60 0.11 17.64
N GLU A 244 -12.09 0.51 18.79
CA GLU A 244 -12.45 1.73 19.51
C GLU A 244 -11.18 2.55 19.73
N SER A 245 -11.13 3.76 19.16
CA SER A 245 -9.96 4.63 19.25
C SER A 245 -9.84 5.35 20.61
N PHE A 246 -10.90 5.36 21.43
CA PHE A 246 -10.95 6.13 22.66
C PHE A 246 -12.02 5.61 23.65
N ASP A 247 -11.63 5.37 24.91
CA ASP A 247 -12.54 5.01 26.00
C ASP A 247 -12.89 6.24 26.86
N PHE A 248 -14.08 6.80 26.62
CA PHE A 248 -14.57 7.96 27.37
C PHE A 248 -14.76 7.67 28.87
N ALA A 249 -15.09 6.44 29.26
CA ALA A 249 -15.31 6.11 30.66
C ALA A 249 -13.99 6.06 31.44
N ILE A 250 -12.93 5.53 30.83
CA ILE A 250 -11.58 5.57 31.41
C ILE A 250 -11.05 7.01 31.46
N PHE A 251 -11.22 7.77 30.37
CA PHE A 251 -10.80 9.17 30.30
C PHE A 251 -11.46 10.05 31.37
N ASN A 252 -12.78 9.94 31.53
CA ASN A 252 -13.54 10.72 32.52
C ASN A 252 -13.19 10.35 33.98
N ARG A 253 -12.52 9.22 34.21
CA ARG A 253 -11.96 8.82 35.52
C ARG A 253 -10.55 9.36 35.77
N GLY A 254 -9.97 10.09 34.82
CA GLY A 254 -8.64 10.71 34.92
C GLY A 254 -7.48 9.85 34.41
N ASP A 255 -7.74 8.65 33.90
CA ASP A 255 -6.71 7.79 33.30
C ASP A 255 -6.59 8.05 31.79
N TYR A 256 -5.88 9.12 31.45
CA TYR A 256 -5.72 9.54 30.06
C TYR A 256 -4.89 8.54 29.23
N PHE A 257 -3.93 7.83 29.85
CA PHE A 257 -3.11 6.83 29.16
C PHE A 257 -3.90 5.55 28.88
N GLY A 258 -4.65 5.05 29.87
CA GLY A 258 -5.51 3.89 29.70
C GLY A 258 -6.59 4.10 28.65
N ALA A 259 -7.11 5.34 28.53
CA ALA A 259 -8.13 5.70 27.53
C ALA A 259 -7.66 5.51 26.07
N VAL A 260 -6.35 5.53 25.82
CA VAL A 260 -5.74 5.37 24.49
C VAL A 260 -4.89 4.12 24.34
N ASN A 261 -4.63 3.36 25.42
CA ASN A 261 -3.71 2.22 25.38
C ASN A 261 -4.13 1.14 24.37
N ARG A 262 -5.44 0.83 24.31
CA ARG A 262 -6.00 -0.12 23.33
C ARG A 262 -5.71 0.29 21.88
N LYS A 263 -5.69 1.60 21.61
CA LYS A 263 -5.33 2.17 20.32
C LYS A 263 -3.88 1.89 19.97
N VAL A 264 -2.97 2.24 20.89
CA VAL A 264 -1.52 2.06 20.69
C VAL A 264 -1.17 0.59 20.47
N ASP A 265 -1.69 -0.32 21.30
CA ASP A 265 -1.41 -1.75 21.21
C ASP A 265 -1.89 -2.39 19.91
N SER A 266 -2.98 -1.86 19.33
CA SER A 266 -3.51 -2.34 18.04
C SER A 266 -2.70 -1.80 16.87
N GLU A 267 -2.35 -0.51 16.91
CA GLU A 267 -1.61 0.17 15.83
C GLU A 267 -0.15 -0.28 15.74
N ASN A 268 0.46 -0.76 16.84
CA ASN A 268 1.83 -1.29 16.88
C ASN A 268 2.10 -2.38 15.83
N ILE A 269 1.09 -3.16 15.45
CA ILE A 269 1.20 -4.23 14.44
C ILE A 269 1.75 -3.68 13.11
N SER A 270 1.34 -2.49 12.68
CA SER A 270 1.78 -1.90 11.41
C SER A 270 2.77 -0.75 11.59
N LYS A 271 3.47 -0.63 12.72
CA LYS A 271 4.43 0.47 12.93
C LYS A 271 5.79 0.21 12.29
N VAL A 272 6.43 -0.91 12.65
CA VAL A 272 7.84 -1.18 12.29
C VAL A 272 7.95 -2.52 11.58
N LEU A 273 8.76 -2.56 10.53
CA LEU A 273 9.16 -3.78 9.83
C LEU A 273 10.20 -4.54 10.67
N TYR A 274 9.97 -5.83 10.89
CA TYR A 274 10.84 -6.71 11.68
C TYR A 274 11.19 -6.16 13.07
N PRO A 275 10.20 -6.05 13.98
CA PRO A 275 10.47 -5.69 15.35
C PRO A 275 11.45 -6.69 15.99
N ASN A 276 12.33 -6.19 16.87
CA ASN A 276 13.28 -7.03 17.61
C ASN A 276 12.51 -8.14 18.36
N ASP A 277 12.86 -9.40 18.09
CA ASP A 277 12.19 -10.60 18.58
C ASP A 277 13.05 -11.44 19.53
N GLU A 278 14.10 -10.85 20.13
CA GLU A 278 14.86 -11.50 21.21
C GLU A 278 13.96 -11.76 22.42
N GLN A 279 13.12 -10.78 22.76
CA GLN A 279 12.16 -10.86 23.86
C GLN A 279 10.84 -11.48 23.42
N LEU A 280 10.13 -12.10 24.37
CA LEU A 280 8.84 -12.76 24.10
C LEU A 280 7.81 -11.80 23.49
N SER A 281 7.74 -10.56 23.97
CA SER A 281 6.86 -9.51 23.42
C SER A 281 7.13 -9.23 21.94
N GLY A 282 8.40 -9.24 21.52
CA GLY A 282 8.79 -9.09 20.13
C GLY A 282 8.38 -10.28 19.27
N LYS A 283 8.52 -11.50 19.79
CA LYS A 283 8.04 -12.73 19.12
C LYS A 283 6.53 -12.74 18.96
N GLU A 284 5.79 -12.33 19.99
CA GLU A 284 4.34 -12.16 19.93
C GLU A 284 3.96 -11.15 18.84
N LEU A 285 4.59 -9.97 18.82
CA LEU A 285 4.30 -8.95 17.80
C LEU A 285 4.60 -9.44 16.38
N ARG A 286 5.72 -10.16 16.17
CA ARG A 286 6.08 -10.71 14.86
C ARG A 286 5.06 -11.74 14.38
N LEU A 287 4.52 -12.57 15.27
CA LEU A 287 3.44 -13.49 14.95
C LEU A 287 2.11 -12.77 14.71
N GLU A 288 1.79 -11.76 15.54
CA GLU A 288 0.60 -10.91 15.34
C GLU A 288 0.64 -10.23 13.97
N GLN A 289 1.80 -9.72 13.52
CA GLN A 289 2.01 -9.17 12.18
C GLN A 289 1.72 -10.19 11.07
N GLN A 290 2.35 -11.37 11.15
CA GLN A 290 2.17 -12.42 10.15
C GLN A 290 0.70 -12.86 10.02
N TYR A 291 0.05 -13.12 11.17
CA TYR A 291 -1.36 -13.47 11.18
C TYR A 291 -2.25 -12.32 10.68
N PHE A 292 -1.94 -11.09 11.07
CA PHE A 292 -2.71 -9.91 10.71
C PHE A 292 -2.86 -9.74 9.20
N PHE A 293 -1.74 -9.61 8.48
CA PHE A 293 -1.83 -9.31 7.05
C PHE A 293 -2.39 -10.50 6.27
N VAL A 294 -2.08 -11.74 6.69
CA VAL A 294 -2.63 -12.94 6.07
C VAL A 294 -4.14 -13.00 6.24
N SER A 295 -4.64 -12.83 7.47
CA SER A 295 -6.08 -12.83 7.76
C SER A 295 -6.80 -11.74 6.98
N CYS A 296 -6.26 -10.51 6.94
CA CYS A 296 -6.83 -9.43 6.14
C CYS A 296 -6.90 -9.79 4.66
N SER A 297 -5.82 -10.34 4.11
CA SER A 297 -5.70 -10.66 2.69
C SER A 297 -6.65 -11.77 2.25
N LEU A 298 -6.77 -12.84 3.05
CA LEU A 298 -7.73 -13.92 2.76
C LEU A 298 -9.18 -13.43 2.86
N GLN A 299 -9.51 -12.64 3.87
CA GLN A 299 -10.85 -12.04 4.00
C GLN A 299 -11.19 -11.14 2.80
N ASP A 300 -10.21 -10.39 2.28
CA ASP A 300 -10.38 -9.59 1.08
C ASP A 300 -10.61 -10.45 -0.19
N MET A 301 -9.88 -11.56 -0.34
CA MET A 301 -10.13 -12.51 -1.44
C MET A 301 -11.56 -13.08 -1.38
N PHE A 302 -12.06 -13.43 -0.19
CA PHE A 302 -13.46 -13.84 -0.02
C PHE A 302 -14.45 -12.71 -0.34
N ARG A 303 -14.14 -11.46 0.04
CA ARG A 303 -14.94 -10.29 -0.36
C ARG A 303 -15.00 -10.15 -1.89
N ILE A 304 -13.88 -10.33 -2.58
CA ILE A 304 -13.81 -10.29 -4.06
C ILE A 304 -14.67 -11.39 -4.66
N LEU A 305 -14.58 -12.64 -4.18
CA LEU A 305 -15.41 -13.75 -4.64
C LEU A 305 -16.91 -13.43 -4.48
N ARG A 306 -17.32 -12.94 -3.30
CA ARG A 306 -18.71 -12.53 -3.04
C ARG A 306 -19.17 -11.44 -4.01
N THR A 307 -18.33 -10.43 -4.23
CA THR A 307 -18.63 -9.31 -5.13
C THR A 307 -18.79 -9.76 -6.58
N GLN A 308 -17.93 -10.68 -7.03
CA GLN A 308 -17.97 -11.27 -8.37
C GLN A 308 -18.98 -12.42 -8.50
N ARG A 309 -19.70 -12.76 -7.42
CA ARG A 309 -20.63 -13.90 -7.35
C ARG A 309 -19.99 -15.22 -7.74
N ILE A 310 -18.71 -15.39 -7.41
CA ILE A 310 -17.97 -16.64 -7.62
C ILE A 310 -18.16 -17.50 -6.36
N PRO A 311 -18.64 -18.76 -6.49
CA PRO A 311 -18.76 -19.67 -5.37
C PRO A 311 -17.40 -19.94 -4.71
N VAL A 312 -17.40 -20.11 -3.39
CA VAL A 312 -16.16 -20.33 -2.60
C VAL A 312 -15.44 -21.62 -3.03
N GLU A 313 -16.18 -22.61 -3.51
CA GLU A 313 -15.66 -23.88 -4.02
C GLU A 313 -14.72 -23.67 -5.22
N ARG A 314 -14.90 -22.57 -5.96
CA ARG A 314 -14.07 -22.18 -7.11
C ARG A 314 -12.93 -21.23 -6.74
N PHE A 315 -12.60 -21.10 -5.45
CA PHE A 315 -11.51 -20.25 -4.96
C PHE A 315 -10.20 -20.51 -5.73
N HIS A 316 -9.83 -21.78 -5.90
CA HIS A 316 -8.58 -22.22 -6.55
C HIS A 316 -8.51 -21.89 -8.06
N GLU A 317 -9.67 -21.72 -8.71
CA GLU A 317 -9.76 -21.30 -10.10
C GLU A 317 -9.60 -19.78 -10.23
N LYS A 318 -10.03 -19.02 -9.21
CA LYS A 318 -9.92 -17.56 -9.18
C LYS A 318 -8.57 -17.08 -8.69
N PHE A 319 -8.03 -17.66 -7.62
CA PHE A 319 -6.79 -17.22 -6.99
C PHE A 319 -5.71 -18.30 -7.02
N ALA A 320 -4.49 -17.87 -7.33
CA ALA A 320 -3.28 -18.62 -7.08
C ALA A 320 -2.46 -17.85 -6.03
N ILE A 321 -2.38 -18.38 -4.81
CA ILE A 321 -1.67 -17.73 -3.71
C ILE A 321 -0.20 -18.14 -3.75
N GLN A 322 0.69 -17.15 -3.83
CA GLN A 322 2.12 -17.33 -3.66
C GLN A 322 2.53 -16.80 -2.28
N MET A 323 3.08 -17.68 -1.45
CA MET A 323 3.68 -17.35 -0.18
C MET A 323 5.15 -17.00 -0.40
N ASN A 324 5.53 -15.73 -0.21
CA ASN A 324 6.92 -15.31 -0.30
C ASN A 324 7.64 -15.59 1.04
N ASP A 325 8.42 -16.67 1.06
CA ASP A 325 9.01 -17.26 2.27
C ASP A 325 7.93 -17.76 3.26
N THR A 326 8.33 -18.05 4.50
CA THR A 326 7.51 -18.65 5.56
C THR A 326 6.68 -17.62 6.34
N HIS A 327 6.91 -16.32 6.15
CA HIS A 327 6.14 -15.26 6.83
C HIS A 327 4.61 -15.42 6.66
N PRO A 328 4.06 -15.67 5.45
CA PRO A 328 2.64 -15.93 5.27
C PRO A 328 2.23 -17.41 5.47
N ALA A 329 3.05 -18.29 6.04
CA ALA A 329 2.76 -19.73 6.12
C ALA A 329 1.45 -20.06 6.87
N ILE A 330 1.03 -19.18 7.78
CA ILE A 330 -0.25 -19.29 8.49
C ILE A 330 -1.47 -19.18 7.58
N ALA A 331 -1.32 -18.79 6.30
CA ALA A 331 -2.41 -18.75 5.33
C ALA A 331 -3.06 -20.11 5.05
N VAL A 332 -2.36 -21.21 5.35
CA VAL A 332 -2.85 -22.58 5.13
C VAL A 332 -3.79 -23.05 6.26
N ALA A 333 -3.60 -22.54 7.48
CA ALA A 333 -4.34 -22.94 8.68
C ALA A 333 -5.65 -22.16 8.79
#